data_AF-A0A8T6R074-F1
#
_entry.id   AF-A0A8T6R074-F1
#
_cell.length_a   1.000
_cell.length_b   1.000
_cell.length_c   1.000
_cell.angle_alpha   90.00
_cell.angle_beta   90.00
_cell.angle_gamma   90.00
#
_symmetry.space_group_name_H-M   'P 1'
#
loop_
_entity.id
_entity.type
_entity.pdbx_description
1 polymer ?
#
loop_
_entity_poly.entity_id
_entity_poly.type
_entity_poly.pdbx_seq_one_letter_code
_entity_poly.pdbx_strand_id
1 'polypeptide(L)'
;MVGIVLLTAGCSGDGATEASGPGSGTATASSADPQPPGTSTASAVPPGDGGVPPGAGEDPAALATAVEDLLSAREAALRAGDRAAFAATVAAPDEPDGERQLRAFRAARALGATPLGHDAVAPVTDAAAVDVRVRYRVRGVDRADRTSTVRYAVTRTAAGWRVASERPTGADAAPAWLAMPGLVVRRSDHAVVAGTAGPGPLRASARTVDTVLPALSGHWSGTPRRTLVLVPRTAAEAEALRGSPAPGTGEVAATTDGPTDAAGRATGDRVVLDPAARGRLTPTGRDVVLAHELAHVAVRATVPGGPPTWLSEGYADHVGYARAGLPQRALAAPLLAAVRSGDAPTALPGAADLDPATSDVSLVYLASWQAAETVVGLRGEAGLRALVRACADRRGEQAAERTCTAALPRVLRVDRDGLTRRWQARLQRLAGTAG
;
A
#
# COMPACT_ATOMS: atom_id res chain seq x y z
N MET A 1 -12.17 10.41 -20.74
CA MET A 1 -13.17 10.44 -19.65
C MET A 1 -12.40 10.57 -18.35
N VAL A 2 -12.65 11.61 -17.54
CA VAL A 2 -12.17 11.64 -16.15
C VAL A 2 -13.05 10.66 -15.41
N GLY A 3 -12.70 9.38 -15.47
CA GLY A 3 -13.42 8.32 -14.75
C GLY A 3 -13.25 8.57 -13.26
N ILE A 4 -14.34 8.43 -12.51
CA ILE A 4 -14.31 8.48 -11.05
C ILE A 4 -13.29 7.45 -10.57
N VAL A 5 -12.44 7.87 -9.65
CA VAL A 5 -11.32 7.07 -9.20
C VAL A 5 -11.61 6.57 -7.80
N LEU A 6 -11.70 5.25 -7.67
CA LEU A 6 -11.64 4.56 -6.40
C LEU A 6 -10.23 4.69 -5.81
N LEU A 7 -10.14 5.17 -4.57
CA LEU A 7 -8.91 5.31 -3.79
C LEU A 7 -9.19 4.69 -2.42
N THR A 8 -8.22 4.05 -1.78
CA THR A 8 -8.41 3.53 -0.41
C THR A 8 -7.22 3.86 0.46
N ALA A 9 -7.51 4.44 1.63
CA ALA A 9 -6.60 4.46 2.76
C ALA A 9 -6.82 3.21 3.62
N GLY A 10 -5.83 2.33 3.69
CA GLY A 10 -5.85 1.19 4.61
C GLY A 10 -5.69 1.67 6.05
N CYS A 11 -6.74 1.55 6.86
CA CYS A 11 -6.65 1.63 8.32
C CYS A 11 -6.49 0.22 8.89
N SER A 12 -5.30 -0.36 8.81
CA SER A 12 -5.04 -1.64 9.51
C SER A 12 -4.93 -1.38 11.00
N GLY A 13 -5.97 -1.76 11.75
CA GLY A 13 -5.92 -1.96 13.20
C GLY A 13 -5.56 -3.41 13.49
N ASP A 14 -4.56 -3.64 14.33
CA ASP A 14 -4.19 -4.98 14.80
C ASP A 14 -5.34 -5.58 15.63
N GLY A 15 -6.08 -6.51 15.02
CA GLY A 15 -7.09 -7.33 15.67
C GLY A 15 -6.62 -8.78 15.73
N ALA A 16 -6.21 -9.24 16.91
CA ALA A 16 -5.94 -10.65 17.17
C ALA A 16 -7.24 -11.46 17.05
N THR A 17 -7.26 -12.46 16.18
CA THR A 17 -8.36 -13.43 16.08
C THR A 17 -8.01 -14.72 16.82
N GLU A 18 -8.76 -15.01 17.88
CA GLU A 18 -8.85 -16.33 18.50
C GLU A 18 -9.55 -17.33 17.57
N ALA A 19 -9.04 -18.55 17.57
CA ALA A 19 -9.53 -19.68 16.78
C ALA A 19 -10.82 -20.28 17.36
N SER A 20 -11.69 -20.79 16.48
CA SER A 20 -12.71 -21.78 16.85
C SER A 20 -12.92 -22.75 15.68
N GLY A 21 -13.01 -24.04 16.06
CA GLY A 21 -12.81 -25.23 15.22
C GLY A 21 -13.93 -25.65 14.25
N PRO A 22 -13.83 -26.87 13.70
CA PRO A 22 -14.30 -27.18 12.35
C PRO A 22 -15.71 -27.79 12.30
N GLY A 23 -16.47 -27.40 11.28
CA GLY A 23 -17.74 -28.01 10.89
C GLY A 23 -17.58 -28.92 9.68
N SER A 24 -17.98 -30.17 9.86
CA SER A 24 -17.96 -31.29 8.92
C SER A 24 -18.83 -31.05 7.67
N GLY A 25 -18.35 -31.48 6.50
CA GLY A 25 -19.11 -31.42 5.24
C GLY A 25 -18.64 -32.44 4.19
N THR A 26 -19.27 -33.61 4.24
CA THR A 26 -19.45 -34.68 3.25
C THR A 26 -18.82 -34.62 1.85
N ALA A 27 -18.22 -35.77 1.51
CA ALA A 27 -17.71 -36.19 0.21
C ALA A 27 -18.80 -36.37 -0.86
N THR A 28 -18.40 -36.18 -2.13
CA THR A 28 -18.98 -36.91 -3.28
C THR A 28 -17.85 -37.40 -4.17
N ALA A 29 -17.84 -38.71 -4.40
CA ALA A 29 -16.91 -39.40 -5.29
C ALA A 29 -17.44 -39.37 -6.73
N SER A 30 -16.54 -39.30 -7.70
CA SER A 30 -16.83 -39.70 -9.08
C SER A 30 -15.66 -40.49 -9.66
N SER A 31 -16.04 -41.45 -10.47
CA SER A 31 -15.38 -42.69 -10.84
C SER A 31 -14.22 -42.56 -11.83
N ALA A 32 -13.35 -43.58 -11.77
CA ALA A 32 -12.18 -43.81 -12.59
C ALA A 32 -12.50 -44.26 -14.04
N ASP A 33 -11.51 -44.13 -14.93
CA ASP A 33 -11.22 -45.14 -15.95
C ASP A 33 -9.70 -45.14 -16.30
N PRO A 34 -9.06 -46.30 -16.60
CA PRO A 34 -7.61 -46.45 -16.65
C PRO A 34 -7.02 -46.42 -18.07
N GLN A 35 -5.78 -45.93 -18.23
CA GLN A 35 -4.97 -46.09 -19.45
C GLN A 35 -3.55 -46.62 -19.16
N PRO A 36 -2.90 -47.30 -20.13
CA PRO A 36 -1.87 -48.32 -19.92
C PRO A 36 -0.44 -47.77 -19.83
N PRO A 37 0.57 -48.58 -19.41
CA PRO A 37 1.90 -48.09 -19.13
C PRO A 37 2.70 -47.86 -20.42
N GLY A 38 3.02 -46.61 -20.70
CA GLY A 38 4.01 -46.23 -21.71
C GLY A 38 5.42 -46.28 -21.12
N THR A 39 6.25 -47.16 -21.65
CA THR A 39 7.70 -47.19 -21.45
C THR A 39 8.35 -46.00 -22.13
N SER A 40 9.10 -45.19 -21.37
CA SER A 40 9.98 -44.17 -21.95
C SER A 40 11.35 -44.23 -21.29
N THR A 41 12.33 -44.52 -22.15
CA THR A 41 13.76 -44.68 -21.90
C THR A 41 14.41 -43.38 -21.46
N ALA A 42 15.12 -43.42 -20.32
CA ALA A 42 15.96 -42.35 -19.84
C ALA A 42 17.15 -42.11 -20.78
N SER A 43 17.32 -40.87 -21.26
CA SER A 43 18.60 -40.38 -21.79
C SER A 43 19.29 -39.56 -20.70
N ALA A 44 20.51 -39.97 -20.37
CA ALA A 44 21.37 -39.32 -19.38
C ALA A 44 21.89 -37.96 -19.89
N VAL A 45 21.69 -36.92 -19.10
CA VAL A 45 22.34 -35.61 -19.19
C VAL A 45 23.46 -35.61 -18.12
N PRO A 46 24.67 -35.07 -18.38
CA PRO A 46 25.75 -35.07 -17.39
C PRO A 46 25.42 -34.13 -16.22
N PRO A 47 25.96 -34.37 -15.00
CA PRO A 47 25.60 -33.58 -13.83
C PRO A 47 26.22 -32.19 -13.92
N GLY A 48 25.38 -31.16 -13.98
CA GLY A 48 25.76 -29.83 -13.49
C GLY A 48 25.78 -29.84 -11.96
N ASP A 49 26.57 -28.96 -11.35
CA ASP A 49 26.72 -28.79 -9.90
C ASP A 49 25.38 -28.39 -9.24
N GLY A 50 24.51 -29.36 -9.03
CA GLY A 50 23.27 -29.23 -8.29
C GLY A 50 23.55 -29.28 -6.79
N GLY A 51 23.36 -28.15 -6.10
CA GLY A 51 23.34 -28.12 -4.65
C GLY A 51 22.34 -29.14 -4.10
N VAL A 52 22.76 -29.92 -3.11
CA VAL A 52 21.90 -30.93 -2.49
C VAL A 52 20.91 -30.17 -1.58
N PRO A 53 19.58 -30.35 -1.72
CA PRO A 53 18.64 -29.82 -0.74
C PRO A 53 18.97 -30.41 0.64
N PRO A 54 18.76 -29.66 1.74
CA PRO A 54 19.11 -30.15 3.06
C PRO A 54 18.49 -31.53 3.33
N GLY A 55 19.34 -32.49 3.70
CA GLY A 55 18.91 -33.83 4.04
C GLY A 55 18.14 -33.84 5.36
N ALA A 56 17.16 -34.73 5.47
CA ALA A 56 16.50 -35.06 6.73
C ALA A 56 17.56 -35.58 7.73
N GLY A 57 18.08 -34.69 8.58
CA GLY A 57 19.15 -35.04 9.54
C GLY A 57 20.03 -33.89 10.02
N GLU A 58 19.87 -32.67 9.51
CA GLU A 58 20.59 -31.51 10.07
C GLU A 58 19.98 -31.05 11.39
N ASP A 59 20.85 -30.74 12.37
CA ASP A 59 20.45 -30.18 13.66
C ASP A 59 19.75 -28.81 13.44
N PRO A 60 18.48 -28.65 13.83
CA PRO A 60 17.75 -27.40 13.66
C PRO A 60 18.46 -26.19 14.28
N ALA A 61 19.20 -26.36 15.38
CA ALA A 61 19.94 -25.27 16.02
C ALA A 61 21.16 -24.83 15.19
N ALA A 62 21.88 -25.79 14.61
CA ALA A 62 23.01 -25.51 13.74
C ALA A 62 22.57 -24.84 12.43
N LEU A 63 21.45 -25.29 11.86
CA LEU A 63 20.82 -24.66 10.70
C LEU A 63 20.39 -23.23 10.99
N ALA A 64 19.70 -22.99 12.11
CA ALA A 64 19.26 -21.64 12.49
C ALA A 64 20.44 -20.68 12.62
N THR A 65 21.54 -21.14 13.24
CA THR A 65 22.79 -20.35 13.35
C THR A 65 23.39 -20.05 11.97
N ALA A 66 23.46 -21.05 11.09
CA ALA A 66 24.02 -20.85 9.76
C ALA A 66 23.19 -19.90 8.87
N VAL A 67 21.87 -19.92 9.04
CA VAL A 67 20.96 -18.98 8.35
C VAL A 67 21.14 -17.56 8.89
N GLU A 68 21.26 -17.39 10.20
CA GLU A 68 21.53 -16.09 10.84
C GLU A 68 22.88 -15.49 10.37
N ASP A 69 23.94 -16.30 10.31
CA ASP A 69 25.25 -15.87 9.80
C ASP A 69 25.18 -15.47 8.32
N LEU A 70 24.47 -16.26 7.50
CA LEU A 70 24.27 -15.99 6.08
C LEU A 70 23.54 -14.66 5.85
N LEU A 71 22.46 -14.41 6.59
CA LEU A 71 21.67 -13.19 6.48
C LEU A 71 22.43 -11.98 7.03
N SER A 72 23.20 -12.15 8.10
CA SER A 72 24.12 -11.14 8.65
C SER A 72 25.18 -10.70 7.63
N ALA A 73 25.77 -11.65 6.91
CA ALA A 73 26.70 -11.38 5.82
C ALA A 73 26.04 -10.61 4.66
N ARG A 74 24.81 -10.98 4.28
CA ARG A 74 24.01 -10.26 3.26
C ARG A 74 23.75 -8.81 3.66
N GLU A 75 23.35 -8.59 4.91
CA GLU A 75 23.10 -7.24 5.42
C GLU A 75 24.38 -6.40 5.48
N ALA A 76 25.50 -6.99 5.88
CA ALA A 76 26.80 -6.32 5.88
C ALA A 76 27.20 -5.91 4.45
N ALA A 77 27.06 -6.80 3.48
CA ALA A 77 27.31 -6.52 2.07
C ALA A 77 26.38 -5.41 1.53
N LEU A 78 25.09 -5.43 1.89
CA LEU A 78 24.14 -4.37 1.53
C LEU A 78 24.50 -3.01 2.14
N ARG A 79 24.94 -2.98 3.41
CA ARG A 79 25.41 -1.75 4.07
C ARG A 79 26.68 -1.21 3.41
N ALA A 80 27.66 -2.06 3.15
CA ALA A 80 28.91 -1.69 2.49
C ALA A 80 28.72 -1.32 1.01
N GLY A 81 27.66 -1.81 0.36
CA GLY A 81 27.50 -1.72 -1.09
C GLY A 81 28.42 -2.67 -1.85
N ASP A 82 28.89 -3.73 -1.19
CA ASP A 82 29.77 -4.73 -1.77
C ASP A 82 28.94 -5.77 -2.53
N ARG A 83 28.92 -5.63 -3.86
CA ARG A 83 28.20 -6.56 -4.73
C ARG A 83 28.82 -7.95 -4.74
N ALA A 84 30.15 -8.06 -4.63
CA ALA A 84 30.84 -9.34 -4.70
C ALA A 84 30.57 -10.14 -3.43
N ALA A 85 30.67 -9.50 -2.26
CA ALA A 85 30.29 -10.11 -0.99
C ALA A 85 28.82 -10.54 -0.97
N PHE A 86 27.90 -9.71 -1.51
CA PHE A 86 26.50 -10.11 -1.60
C PHE A 86 26.31 -11.30 -2.56
N ALA A 87 26.93 -11.29 -3.73
CA ALA A 87 26.87 -12.39 -4.69
C ALA A 87 27.42 -13.69 -4.11
N ALA A 88 28.44 -13.63 -3.26
CA ALA A 88 28.99 -14.78 -2.55
C ALA A 88 27.99 -15.44 -1.59
N THR A 89 26.85 -14.82 -1.28
CA THR A 89 25.77 -15.41 -0.46
C THR A 89 24.67 -16.09 -1.29
N VAL A 90 24.72 -15.96 -2.62
CA VAL A 90 23.73 -16.47 -3.56
C VAL A 90 24.18 -17.84 -4.07
N ALA A 91 23.27 -18.81 -4.16
CA ALA A 91 23.64 -20.19 -4.51
C ALA A 91 24.10 -20.30 -5.97
N ALA A 92 23.36 -19.68 -6.90
CA ALA A 92 23.66 -19.67 -8.33
C ALA A 92 23.45 -18.25 -8.88
N PRO A 93 24.46 -17.35 -8.79
CA PRO A 93 24.31 -15.92 -9.09
C PRO A 93 23.99 -15.61 -10.56
N ASP A 94 24.32 -16.53 -11.46
CA ASP A 94 24.10 -16.41 -12.91
C ASP A 94 22.79 -17.06 -13.39
N GLU A 95 22.05 -17.71 -12.49
CA GLU A 95 20.73 -18.28 -12.76
C GLU A 95 19.60 -17.26 -12.47
N PRO A 96 18.38 -17.43 -13.02
CA PRO A 96 17.31 -16.44 -12.92
C PRO A 96 17.00 -15.93 -11.50
N ASP A 97 16.97 -16.83 -10.50
CA ASP A 97 16.74 -16.48 -9.11
C ASP A 97 17.93 -15.73 -8.49
N GLY A 98 19.16 -16.12 -8.82
CA GLY A 98 20.36 -15.41 -8.38
C GLY A 98 20.46 -14.02 -8.98
N GLU A 99 20.21 -13.88 -10.28
CA GLU A 99 20.15 -12.58 -10.93
C GLU A 99 19.07 -11.68 -10.32
N ARG A 100 17.92 -12.27 -9.94
CA ARG A 100 16.82 -11.56 -9.27
C ARG A 100 17.27 -11.01 -7.93
N GLN A 101 18.01 -11.79 -7.13
CA GLN A 101 18.61 -11.33 -5.86
C GLN A 101 19.63 -10.20 -6.09
N LEU A 102 20.48 -10.30 -7.12
CA LEU A 102 21.45 -9.25 -7.47
C LEU A 102 20.78 -7.96 -7.99
N ARG A 103 19.61 -8.08 -8.64
CA ARG A 103 18.76 -6.95 -9.00
C ARG A 103 18.12 -6.33 -7.75
N ALA A 104 17.59 -7.14 -6.84
CA ALA A 104 17.04 -6.71 -5.56
C ALA A 104 18.08 -5.97 -4.69
N PHE A 105 19.32 -6.46 -4.61
CA PHE A 105 20.44 -5.76 -3.96
C PHE A 105 20.64 -4.34 -4.53
N ARG A 106 20.72 -4.22 -5.86
CA ARG A 106 20.88 -2.93 -6.53
C ARG A 106 19.69 -2.01 -6.26
N ALA A 107 18.47 -2.53 -6.29
CA ALA A 107 17.24 -1.80 -5.98
C ALA A 107 17.22 -1.29 -4.53
N ALA A 108 17.59 -2.14 -3.55
CA ALA A 108 17.68 -1.76 -2.14
C ALA A 108 18.69 -0.63 -1.92
N ARG A 109 19.89 -0.76 -2.52
CA ARG A 109 20.91 0.31 -2.53
C ARG A 109 20.39 1.59 -3.16
N ALA A 110 19.75 1.49 -4.33
CA ALA A 110 19.21 2.64 -5.04
C ALA A 110 18.13 3.37 -4.25
N LEU A 111 17.30 2.64 -3.47
CA LEU A 111 16.32 3.20 -2.53
C LEU A 111 16.96 3.85 -1.30
N GLY A 112 18.18 3.43 -0.94
CA GLY A 112 18.78 3.78 0.35
C GLY A 112 18.13 3.01 1.49
N ALA A 113 17.71 1.77 1.22
CA ALA A 113 17.27 0.84 2.24
C ALA A 113 18.43 0.53 3.18
N THR A 114 18.20 0.71 4.47
CA THR A 114 19.14 0.43 5.54
C THR A 114 18.58 -0.76 6.32
N PRO A 115 19.16 -1.96 6.18
CA PRO A 115 18.78 -3.07 7.02
C PRO A 115 19.17 -2.73 8.46
N LEU A 116 18.25 -3.01 9.38
CA LEU A 116 18.44 -2.80 10.82
C LEU A 116 18.62 -4.11 11.56
N GLY A 117 18.09 -5.20 11.00
CA GLY A 117 18.29 -6.56 11.45
C GLY A 117 17.27 -7.50 10.83
N HIS A 118 17.41 -8.78 11.18
CA HIS A 118 16.49 -9.84 10.82
C HIS A 118 16.25 -10.74 12.02
N ASP A 119 15.11 -11.45 12.00
CA ASP A 119 14.80 -12.47 12.99
C ASP A 119 14.11 -13.64 12.26
N ALA A 120 14.62 -14.86 12.41
CA ALA A 120 13.91 -16.03 11.92
C ALA A 120 12.54 -16.16 12.60
N VAL A 121 11.49 -16.43 11.82
CA VAL A 121 10.14 -16.66 12.33
C VAL A 121 10.04 -18.14 12.71
N ALA A 122 9.92 -18.42 14.00
CA ALA A 122 9.79 -19.78 14.51
C ALA A 122 8.40 -20.39 14.18
N PRO A 123 8.29 -21.72 14.01
CA PRO A 123 9.40 -22.68 14.02
C PRO A 123 10.07 -22.81 12.65
N VAL A 124 11.41 -22.93 12.64
CA VAL A 124 12.17 -23.31 11.43
C VAL A 124 12.05 -24.83 11.28
N THR A 125 10.94 -25.29 10.69
CA THR A 125 10.65 -26.72 10.51
C THR A 125 11.15 -27.27 9.18
N ASP A 126 11.44 -26.40 8.23
CA ASP A 126 11.97 -26.75 6.91
C ASP A 126 13.22 -25.92 6.61
N ALA A 127 14.35 -26.61 6.55
CA ALA A 127 15.63 -26.01 6.19
C ALA A 127 15.66 -25.49 4.75
N ALA A 128 14.81 -26.00 3.87
CA ALA A 128 14.71 -25.55 2.50
C ALA A 128 13.92 -24.24 2.36
N ALA A 129 13.22 -23.77 3.41
CA ALA A 129 12.41 -22.55 3.37
C ALA A 129 12.24 -21.91 4.76
N VAL A 130 13.01 -20.86 5.03
CA VAL A 130 12.98 -20.13 6.30
C VAL A 130 12.25 -18.79 6.14
N ASP A 131 11.22 -18.57 6.94
CA ASP A 131 10.56 -17.27 7.03
C ASP A 131 11.36 -16.36 7.97
N VAL A 132 11.63 -15.15 7.52
CA VAL A 132 12.49 -14.18 8.21
C VAL A 132 11.78 -12.84 8.25
N ARG A 133 11.67 -12.28 9.44
CA ARG A 133 11.21 -10.91 9.63
C ARG A 133 12.38 -9.98 9.38
N VAL A 134 12.28 -9.18 8.32
CA VAL A 134 13.30 -8.19 7.95
C VAL A 134 12.87 -6.83 8.49
N ARG A 135 13.75 -6.19 9.28
CA ARG A 135 13.59 -4.83 9.79
C ARG A 135 14.44 -3.86 8.98
N TYR A 136 13.83 -2.80 8.46
CA TYR A 136 14.51 -1.84 7.60
C TYR A 136 13.95 -0.43 7.69
N ARG A 137 14.73 0.53 7.17
CA ARG A 137 14.29 1.91 6.88
C ARG A 137 14.77 2.36 5.50
N VAL A 138 13.97 3.17 4.82
CA VAL A 138 14.37 3.94 3.64
C VAL A 138 14.86 5.30 4.10
N ARG A 139 16.16 5.57 3.88
CA ARG A 139 16.82 6.80 4.34
C ARG A 139 16.14 8.05 3.78
N GLY A 140 15.78 8.96 4.69
CA GLY A 140 15.18 10.25 4.34
C GLY A 140 13.68 10.18 4.03
N VAL A 141 13.05 9.01 4.22
CA VAL A 141 11.60 8.80 4.13
C VAL A 141 11.07 8.31 5.48
N ASP A 142 11.65 7.22 5.97
CA ASP A 142 11.15 6.54 7.17
C ASP A 142 11.64 7.20 8.46
N ARG A 143 10.71 7.46 9.39
CA ARG A 143 10.96 7.98 10.75
C ARG A 143 11.01 6.87 11.81
N ALA A 144 10.50 5.68 11.51
CA ALA A 144 10.55 4.50 12.35
C ALA A 144 10.82 3.24 11.51
N ASP A 145 11.08 2.12 12.17
CA ASP A 145 11.37 0.84 11.53
C ASP A 145 10.13 0.33 10.80
N ARG A 146 10.37 -0.34 9.66
CA ARG A 146 9.37 -1.16 8.98
C ARG A 146 9.79 -2.62 9.06
N THR A 147 8.83 -3.48 9.29
CA THR A 147 8.97 -4.94 9.20
C THR A 147 8.31 -5.48 7.95
N SER A 148 8.84 -6.57 7.41
CA SER A 148 8.18 -7.41 6.41
C SER A 148 8.68 -8.84 6.55
N THR A 149 7.84 -9.81 6.21
CA THR A 149 8.22 -11.22 6.26
C THR A 149 8.68 -11.70 4.88
N VAL A 150 9.88 -12.27 4.82
CA VAL A 150 10.51 -12.76 3.60
C VAL A 150 10.84 -14.23 3.79
N ARG A 151 10.41 -15.06 2.84
CA ARG A 151 10.81 -16.47 2.78
C ARG A 151 12.10 -16.60 2.01
N TYR A 152 13.11 -17.17 2.65
CA TYR A 152 14.39 -17.53 2.05
C TYR A 152 14.46 -19.03 1.83
N ALA A 153 14.64 -19.45 0.58
CA ALA A 153 15.04 -20.82 0.30
C ALA A 153 16.56 -20.91 0.38
N VAL A 154 17.08 -21.77 1.25
CA VAL A 154 18.52 -21.95 1.44
C VAL A 154 18.96 -23.34 1.04
N THR A 155 20.19 -23.44 0.55
CA THR A 155 20.81 -24.70 0.13
C THR A 155 22.26 -24.73 0.57
N ARG A 156 22.78 -25.93 0.80
CA ARG A 156 24.17 -26.14 1.17
C ARG A 156 24.99 -26.39 -0.09
N THR A 157 25.96 -25.51 -0.31
CA THR A 157 26.97 -25.65 -1.38
C THR A 157 28.29 -26.14 -0.78
N ALA A 158 29.27 -26.51 -1.63
CA ALA A 158 30.62 -26.82 -1.17
C ALA A 158 31.27 -25.67 -0.37
N ALA A 159 30.89 -24.42 -0.65
CA ALA A 159 31.38 -23.22 0.04
C ALA A 159 30.51 -22.81 1.25
N GLY A 160 29.56 -23.65 1.66
CA GLY A 160 28.64 -23.42 2.78
C GLY A 160 27.22 -23.07 2.35
N TRP A 161 26.42 -22.60 3.31
CA TRP A 161 25.03 -22.23 3.09
C TRP A 161 24.87 -21.01 2.19
N ARG A 162 23.91 -21.06 1.28
CA ARG A 162 23.60 -19.99 0.32
C ARG A 162 22.10 -19.83 0.15
N VAL A 163 21.68 -18.63 -0.25
CA VAL A 163 20.30 -18.34 -0.62
C VAL A 163 20.06 -18.76 -2.06
N ALA A 164 19.21 -19.75 -2.26
CA ALA A 164 18.75 -20.18 -3.58
C ALA A 164 17.73 -19.17 -4.15
N SER A 165 16.74 -18.77 -3.35
CA SER A 165 15.75 -17.77 -3.74
C SER A 165 15.20 -17.02 -2.52
N GLU A 166 14.63 -15.84 -2.77
CA GLU A 166 13.97 -15.02 -1.76
C GLU A 166 12.64 -14.48 -2.32
N ARG A 167 11.58 -14.58 -1.55
CA ARG A 167 10.25 -14.10 -1.94
C ARG A 167 9.49 -13.51 -0.76
N PRO A 168 8.67 -12.47 -0.98
CA PRO A 168 7.71 -12.03 0.03
C PRO A 168 6.78 -13.18 0.44
N THR A 169 6.37 -13.19 1.71
CA THR A 169 5.45 -14.20 2.25
C THR A 169 4.60 -13.59 3.36
N GLY A 170 3.47 -14.22 3.67
CA GLY A 170 2.52 -13.72 4.66
C GLY A 170 1.64 -12.59 4.13
N ALA A 171 0.98 -11.90 5.06
CA ALA A 171 0.05 -10.81 4.78
C ALA A 171 0.73 -9.43 4.64
N ASP A 172 2.00 -9.31 5.07
CA ASP A 172 2.69 -8.02 5.09
C ASP A 172 2.99 -7.49 3.68
N ALA A 173 2.98 -6.17 3.53
CA ALA A 173 3.52 -5.51 2.35
C ALA A 173 5.00 -5.89 2.14
N ALA A 174 5.33 -6.33 0.93
CA ALA A 174 6.68 -6.71 0.55
C ALA A 174 7.63 -5.50 0.53
N PRO A 175 8.94 -5.70 0.81
CA PRO A 175 9.92 -4.67 0.57
C PRO A 175 9.98 -4.31 -0.93
N ALA A 176 10.02 -3.01 -1.24
CA ALA A 176 9.91 -2.56 -2.63
C ALA A 176 11.00 -3.12 -3.57
N TRP A 177 12.20 -3.39 -3.06
CA TRP A 177 13.28 -4.00 -3.84
C TRP A 177 13.08 -5.49 -4.10
N LEU A 178 12.27 -6.19 -3.29
CA LEU A 178 11.87 -7.58 -3.53
C LEU A 178 10.65 -7.65 -4.44
N ALA A 179 9.68 -6.75 -4.26
CA ALA A 179 8.52 -6.67 -5.14
C ALA A 179 8.89 -6.24 -6.55
N MET A 180 9.82 -5.28 -6.67
CA MET A 180 10.27 -4.69 -7.93
C MET A 180 11.80 -4.72 -8.04
N PRO A 181 12.43 -5.89 -8.24
CA PRO A 181 13.89 -6.01 -8.30
C PRO A 181 14.52 -5.19 -9.44
N GLY A 182 13.75 -4.89 -10.49
CA GLY A 182 14.17 -4.01 -11.59
C GLY A 182 13.84 -2.52 -11.42
N LEU A 183 13.48 -2.07 -10.21
CA LEU A 183 13.10 -0.67 -10.00
C LEU A 183 14.24 0.29 -10.31
N VAL A 184 13.87 1.47 -10.75
CA VAL A 184 14.75 2.64 -10.81
C VAL A 184 14.23 3.70 -9.84
N VAL A 185 15.12 4.51 -9.28
CA VAL A 185 14.77 5.53 -8.29
C VAL A 185 15.04 6.93 -8.84
N ARG A 186 14.04 7.79 -8.74
CA ARG A 186 14.13 9.22 -9.00
C ARG A 186 13.92 9.98 -7.69
N ARG A 187 14.82 10.92 -7.41
CA ARG A 187 14.73 11.80 -6.23
C ARG A 187 14.55 13.23 -6.67
N SER A 188 13.81 13.97 -5.85
CA SER A 188 13.68 15.43 -5.89
C SER A 188 13.73 15.95 -4.45
N ASP A 189 13.38 17.23 -4.27
CA ASP A 189 13.36 17.85 -2.94
C ASP A 189 12.34 17.18 -2.03
N HIS A 190 11.17 16.85 -2.57
CA HIS A 190 10.02 16.32 -1.83
C HIS A 190 9.65 14.88 -2.17
N ALA A 191 10.27 14.26 -3.17
CA ALA A 191 9.91 12.91 -3.61
C ALA A 191 11.09 11.93 -3.59
N VAL A 192 10.78 10.69 -3.21
CA VAL A 192 11.50 9.50 -3.65
C VAL A 192 10.51 8.69 -4.48
N VAL A 193 10.66 8.68 -5.79
CA VAL A 193 9.79 7.90 -6.68
C VAL A 193 10.56 6.68 -7.16
N ALA A 194 10.05 5.49 -6.89
CA ALA A 194 10.69 4.24 -7.29
C ALA A 194 9.72 3.36 -8.06
N GLY A 195 10.19 2.69 -9.10
CA GLY A 195 9.32 1.75 -9.80
C GLY A 195 9.88 1.21 -11.10
N THR A 196 9.10 0.33 -11.71
CA THR A 196 9.41 -0.35 -12.95
C THR A 196 8.62 0.20 -14.14
N ALA A 197 7.63 1.08 -13.93
CA ALA A 197 6.81 1.67 -15.01
C ALA A 197 7.56 2.56 -16.04
N GLY A 198 8.87 2.76 -15.88
CA GLY A 198 9.71 3.53 -16.79
C GLY A 198 9.84 5.01 -16.42
N PRO A 199 10.73 5.76 -17.09
CA PRO A 199 11.16 7.08 -16.63
C PRO A 199 10.09 8.17 -16.78
N GLY A 200 9.13 8.01 -17.71
CA GLY A 200 8.02 8.95 -17.91
C GLY A 200 7.09 9.05 -16.70
N PRO A 201 6.43 7.94 -16.30
CA PRO A 201 5.60 7.91 -15.10
C PRO A 201 6.32 8.38 -13.83
N LEU A 202 7.57 7.94 -13.61
CA LEU A 202 8.36 8.36 -12.46
C LEU A 202 8.60 9.87 -12.41
N ARG A 203 8.89 10.50 -13.57
CA ARG A 203 9.05 11.96 -13.67
C ARG A 203 7.73 12.69 -13.40
N ALA A 204 6.62 12.16 -13.92
CA ALA A 204 5.31 12.76 -13.70
C ALA A 204 4.94 12.75 -12.21
N SER A 205 5.07 11.59 -11.54
CA SER A 205 4.80 11.47 -10.11
C SER A 205 5.68 12.39 -9.28
N ALA A 206 6.99 12.49 -9.58
CA ALA A 206 7.88 13.39 -8.86
C ALA A 206 7.43 14.86 -8.94
N ARG A 207 7.03 15.33 -10.13
CA ARG A 207 6.52 16.71 -10.30
C ARG A 207 5.25 16.97 -9.50
N THR A 208 4.31 16.01 -9.46
CA THR A 208 3.10 16.14 -8.64
C THR A 208 3.47 16.27 -7.16
N VAL A 209 4.34 15.40 -6.65
CA VAL A 209 4.79 15.45 -5.24
C VAL A 209 5.47 16.78 -4.92
N ASP A 210 6.41 17.24 -5.77
CA ASP A 210 7.12 18.51 -5.58
C ASP A 210 6.19 19.74 -5.61
N THR A 211 5.03 19.62 -6.28
CA THR A 211 4.02 20.70 -6.32
C THR A 211 3.11 20.65 -5.10
N VAL A 212 2.65 19.46 -4.71
CA VAL A 212 1.55 19.28 -3.75
C VAL A 212 2.04 19.20 -2.30
N LEU A 213 3.13 18.47 -2.06
CA LEU A 213 3.61 18.20 -0.70
C LEU A 213 3.99 19.49 0.06
N PRO A 214 4.63 20.51 -0.55
CA PRO A 214 4.93 21.77 0.14
C PRO A 214 3.67 22.51 0.62
N ALA A 215 2.62 22.56 -0.21
CA ALA A 215 1.36 23.21 0.17
C ALA A 215 0.70 22.49 1.36
N LEU A 216 0.70 21.15 1.35
CA LEU A 216 0.22 20.36 2.48
C LEU A 216 1.04 20.58 3.75
N SER A 217 2.38 20.70 3.62
CA SER A 217 3.27 20.95 4.76
C SER A 217 3.00 22.29 5.46
N GLY A 218 2.52 23.30 4.73
CA GLY A 218 2.11 24.58 5.30
C GLY A 218 0.84 24.51 6.17
N HIS A 219 0.11 23.40 6.10
CA HIS A 219 -1.14 23.20 6.84
C HIS A 219 -1.10 22.00 7.79
N TRP A 220 -0.22 21.04 7.55
CA TRP A 220 -0.06 19.81 8.30
C TRP A 220 1.40 19.67 8.72
N SER A 221 1.73 20.12 9.93
CA SER A 221 3.12 20.23 10.41
C SER A 221 3.87 18.91 10.53
N GLY A 222 3.16 17.77 10.54
CA GLY A 222 3.76 16.43 10.54
C GLY A 222 4.08 15.89 9.14
N THR A 223 3.72 16.62 8.07
CA THR A 223 3.99 16.20 6.68
C THR A 223 5.47 15.85 6.50
N PRO A 224 5.80 14.66 5.96
CA PRO A 224 7.19 14.26 5.80
C PRO A 224 7.90 15.18 4.79
N ARG A 225 9.20 15.41 4.99
CA ARG A 225 10.00 16.21 4.04
C ARG A 225 10.03 15.56 2.65
N ARG A 226 9.99 14.22 2.60
CA ARG A 226 9.91 13.43 1.38
C ARG A 226 8.92 12.28 1.52
N THR A 227 8.17 12.02 0.46
CA THR A 227 7.25 10.88 0.35
C THR A 227 7.79 9.84 -0.61
N LEU A 228 7.64 8.55 -0.27
CA LEU A 228 7.95 7.45 -1.17
C LEU A 228 6.73 7.09 -2.02
N VAL A 229 6.86 7.28 -3.33
CA VAL A 229 5.84 6.88 -4.32
C VAL A 229 6.37 5.69 -5.12
N LEU A 230 5.62 4.59 -5.09
CA LEU A 230 5.92 3.34 -5.75
C LEU A 230 5.08 3.21 -7.03
N VAL A 231 5.76 3.01 -8.16
CA VAL A 231 5.15 3.00 -9.49
C VAL A 231 5.41 1.65 -10.18
N PRO A 232 4.72 0.57 -9.75
CA PRO A 232 4.84 -0.75 -10.36
C PRO A 232 4.40 -0.72 -11.83
N ARG A 233 4.97 -1.63 -12.62
CA ARG A 233 4.58 -1.86 -14.02
C ARG A 233 3.44 -2.87 -14.11
N THR A 234 3.40 -3.85 -13.20
CA THR A 234 2.53 -5.03 -13.28
C THR A 234 1.64 -5.18 -12.05
N ALA A 235 0.51 -5.88 -12.23
CA ALA A 235 -0.43 -6.25 -11.18
C ALA A 235 0.27 -6.96 -10.00
N ALA A 236 1.06 -7.99 -10.31
CA ALA A 236 1.78 -8.77 -9.30
C ALA A 236 2.77 -7.94 -8.47
N GLU A 237 3.46 -6.96 -9.08
CA GLU A 237 4.30 -6.02 -8.33
C GLU A 237 3.45 -5.15 -7.39
N ALA A 238 2.29 -4.66 -7.86
CA ALA A 238 1.39 -3.82 -7.05
C ALA A 238 0.78 -4.59 -5.88
N GLU A 239 0.32 -5.82 -6.11
CA GLU A 239 -0.23 -6.71 -5.08
C GLU A 239 0.83 -7.04 -4.03
N ALA A 240 2.05 -7.43 -4.44
CA ALA A 240 3.14 -7.68 -3.51
C ALA A 240 3.46 -6.44 -2.63
N LEU A 241 3.41 -5.23 -3.20
CA LEU A 241 3.64 -3.99 -2.47
C LEU A 241 2.55 -3.63 -1.46
N ARG A 242 1.33 -4.12 -1.66
CA ARG A 242 0.17 -3.84 -0.78
C ARG A 242 0.04 -4.84 0.35
N GLY A 243 0.54 -6.06 0.18
CA GLY A 243 0.33 -7.15 1.15
C GLY A 243 -1.01 -7.85 0.91
N SER A 244 -1.56 -8.53 1.92
CA SER A 244 -2.84 -9.24 1.83
C SER A 244 -3.71 -9.02 3.08
N PRO A 245 -5.04 -8.92 2.92
CA PRO A 245 -5.76 -8.81 1.65
C PRO A 245 -5.44 -7.47 0.95
N ALA A 246 -5.30 -7.51 -0.37
CA ALA A 246 -5.18 -6.31 -1.19
C ALA A 246 -6.45 -6.13 -2.02
N PRO A 247 -6.84 -4.88 -2.34
CA PRO A 247 -7.81 -4.64 -3.41
C PRO A 247 -7.35 -5.29 -4.70
N GLY A 248 -8.29 -5.78 -5.50
CA GLY A 248 -8.01 -6.32 -6.83
C GLY A 248 -7.36 -5.25 -7.73
N THR A 249 -6.51 -5.70 -8.66
CA THR A 249 -5.83 -4.79 -9.58
C THR A 249 -6.83 -3.95 -10.38
N GLY A 250 -6.65 -2.63 -10.34
CA GLY A 250 -7.49 -1.68 -11.06
C GLY A 250 -8.85 -1.39 -10.41
N GLU A 251 -9.17 -2.00 -9.27
CA GLU A 251 -10.30 -1.60 -8.42
C GLU A 251 -10.00 -0.25 -7.80
N VAL A 252 -8.80 -0.08 -7.22
CA VAL A 252 -8.34 1.16 -6.58
C VAL A 252 -7.14 1.71 -7.34
N ALA A 253 -7.09 3.01 -7.63
CA ALA A 253 -6.03 3.58 -8.46
C ALA A 253 -4.72 3.87 -7.72
N ALA A 254 -4.79 4.08 -6.42
CA ALA A 254 -3.63 4.19 -5.56
C ALA A 254 -4.01 3.87 -4.11
N THR A 255 -3.01 3.52 -3.31
CA THR A 255 -3.17 3.24 -1.88
C THR A 255 -2.06 3.94 -1.09
N THR A 256 -2.39 4.48 0.07
CA THR A 256 -1.43 5.04 1.02
C THR A 256 -1.42 4.25 2.31
N ASP A 257 -0.30 3.60 2.63
CA ASP A 257 -0.16 2.80 3.85
C ASP A 257 1.22 2.91 4.53
N GLY A 258 1.23 2.70 5.85
CA GLY A 258 2.45 2.41 6.59
C GLY A 258 2.33 2.36 8.12
N PRO A 259 3.39 1.91 8.81
CA PRO A 259 3.44 1.80 10.27
C PRO A 259 3.13 3.12 10.95
N THR A 260 2.46 3.03 12.09
CA THR A 260 2.17 4.14 12.98
C THR A 260 3.04 4.08 14.24
N ASP A 261 3.32 5.23 14.84
CA ASP A 261 3.97 5.31 16.15
C ASP A 261 2.96 5.03 17.29
N ALA A 262 3.45 4.99 18.53
CA ALA A 262 2.60 4.78 19.71
C ALA A 262 1.53 5.88 19.91
N ALA A 263 1.67 7.05 19.27
CA ALA A 263 0.67 8.09 19.28
C ALA A 263 -0.42 7.86 18.21
N GLY A 264 -0.21 6.93 17.27
CA GLY A 264 -1.10 6.65 16.15
C GLY A 264 -0.81 7.50 14.91
N ARG A 265 0.39 8.08 14.78
CA ARG A 265 0.79 8.84 13.57
C ARG A 265 1.61 7.96 12.64
N ALA A 266 1.35 8.04 11.34
CA ALA A 266 2.16 7.36 10.35
C ALA A 266 3.63 7.77 10.45
N THR A 267 4.55 6.83 10.22
CA THR A 267 6.00 7.02 10.37
C THR A 267 6.79 6.82 9.08
N GLY A 268 6.13 6.53 7.95
CA GLY A 268 6.85 6.49 6.68
C GLY A 268 6.02 6.21 5.44
N ASP A 269 4.71 6.51 5.43
CA ASP A 269 3.77 6.09 4.38
C ASP A 269 4.31 5.98 2.95
N ARG A 270 3.82 4.95 2.26
CA ARG A 270 4.16 4.66 0.87
C ARG A 270 2.89 4.77 0.05
N VAL A 271 2.98 5.53 -1.03
CA VAL A 271 1.91 5.63 -2.03
C VAL A 271 2.19 4.61 -3.12
N VAL A 272 1.31 3.62 -3.31
CA VAL A 272 1.45 2.60 -4.37
C VAL A 272 0.45 2.91 -5.48
N LEU A 273 0.95 3.21 -6.68
CA LEU A 273 0.10 3.49 -7.84
C LEU A 273 -0.30 2.19 -8.54
N ASP A 274 -1.59 2.03 -8.81
CA ASP A 274 -2.11 0.87 -9.54
C ASP A 274 -1.74 0.97 -11.03
N PRO A 275 -1.10 -0.05 -11.62
CA PRO A 275 -0.65 0.01 -13.00
C PRO A 275 -1.83 0.02 -13.99
N ALA A 276 -2.92 -0.69 -13.71
CA ALA A 276 -4.08 -0.77 -14.59
C ALA A 276 -4.88 0.54 -14.56
N ALA A 277 -5.19 1.06 -13.37
CA ALA A 277 -5.87 2.34 -13.24
C ALA A 277 -5.03 3.48 -13.83
N ARG A 278 -3.72 3.53 -13.55
CA ARG A 278 -2.81 4.50 -14.17
C ARG A 278 -2.83 4.41 -15.69
N GLY A 279 -2.92 3.22 -16.26
CA GLY A 279 -3.05 3.02 -17.71
C GLY A 279 -4.29 3.69 -18.30
N ARG A 280 -5.43 3.63 -17.59
CA ARG A 280 -6.73 4.20 -18.03
C ARG A 280 -6.86 5.71 -17.80
N LEU A 281 -6.18 6.25 -16.78
CA LEU A 281 -6.32 7.64 -16.40
C LEU A 281 -5.60 8.61 -17.35
N THR A 282 -6.21 9.78 -17.55
CA THR A 282 -5.57 10.93 -18.21
C THR A 282 -4.41 11.46 -17.36
N PRO A 283 -3.49 12.27 -17.93
CA PRO A 283 -2.46 12.95 -17.13
C PRO A 283 -3.04 13.73 -15.94
N THR A 284 -4.13 14.47 -16.14
CA THR A 284 -4.86 15.18 -15.07
C THR A 284 -5.42 14.21 -14.03
N GLY A 285 -6.04 13.10 -14.45
CA GLY A 285 -6.57 12.10 -13.51
C GLY A 285 -5.48 11.49 -12.63
N ARG A 286 -4.30 11.19 -13.19
CA ARG A 286 -3.15 10.70 -12.42
C ARG A 286 -2.65 11.73 -11.40
N ASP A 287 -2.71 13.00 -11.76
CA ASP A 287 -2.29 14.11 -10.91
C ASP A 287 -3.27 14.38 -9.76
N VAL A 288 -4.59 14.27 -10.03
CA VAL A 288 -5.66 14.29 -9.03
C VAL A 288 -5.49 13.15 -8.02
N VAL A 289 -5.30 11.92 -8.50
CA VAL A 289 -5.10 10.73 -7.66
C VAL A 289 -3.90 10.88 -6.75
N LEU A 290 -2.73 11.22 -7.30
CA LEU A 290 -1.54 11.33 -6.46
C LEU A 290 -1.64 12.48 -5.45
N ALA A 291 -2.35 13.57 -5.76
CA ALA A 291 -2.58 14.63 -4.80
C ALA A 291 -3.54 14.24 -3.68
N HIS A 292 -4.57 13.45 -3.99
CA HIS A 292 -5.44 12.82 -3.00
C HIS A 292 -4.61 11.95 -2.04
N GLU A 293 -3.77 11.06 -2.57
CA GLU A 293 -2.90 10.21 -1.74
C GLU A 293 -1.95 11.01 -0.85
N LEU A 294 -1.38 12.10 -1.37
CA LEU A 294 -0.50 12.97 -0.59
C LEU A 294 -1.26 13.67 0.55
N ALA A 295 -2.56 13.93 0.41
CA ALA A 295 -3.39 14.43 1.49
C ALA A 295 -3.47 13.43 2.64
N HIS A 296 -3.64 12.13 2.36
CA HIS A 296 -3.58 11.09 3.39
C HIS A 296 -2.21 11.05 4.06
N VAL A 297 -1.11 11.09 3.29
CA VAL A 297 0.25 11.12 3.87
C VAL A 297 0.41 12.29 4.85
N ALA A 298 -0.05 13.49 4.48
CA ALA A 298 0.05 14.68 5.32
C ALA A 298 -0.81 14.56 6.60
N VAL A 299 -2.05 14.09 6.47
CA VAL A 299 -2.98 13.92 7.59
C VAL A 299 -2.49 12.83 8.55
N ARG A 300 -2.21 11.61 8.05
CA ARG A 300 -1.76 10.47 8.86
C ARG A 300 -0.45 10.74 9.58
N ALA A 301 0.45 11.51 8.98
CA ALA A 301 1.71 11.91 9.61
C ALA A 301 1.54 12.97 10.71
N THR A 302 0.43 13.71 10.72
CA THR A 302 0.19 14.84 11.65
C THR A 302 -0.79 14.49 12.76
N VAL A 303 -1.89 13.81 12.41
CA VAL A 303 -3.04 13.58 13.28
C VAL A 303 -2.96 12.18 13.90
N PRO A 304 -3.00 12.06 15.23
CA PRO A 304 -3.14 10.78 15.93
C PRO A 304 -4.42 10.02 15.51
N GLY A 305 -4.28 8.80 14.98
CA GLY A 305 -5.41 8.01 14.50
C GLY A 305 -5.96 8.54 13.18
N GLY A 306 -7.28 8.47 12.98
CA GLY A 306 -7.92 8.94 11.75
C GLY A 306 -9.30 9.54 12.01
N PRO A 307 -9.73 10.52 11.19
CA PRO A 307 -11.14 10.95 11.15
C PRO A 307 -12.03 9.82 10.58
N PRO A 308 -13.37 9.95 10.67
CA PRO A 308 -14.28 9.07 9.94
C PRO A 308 -13.94 9.01 8.46
N THR A 309 -14.19 7.85 7.85
CA THR A 309 -13.77 7.57 6.47
C THR A 309 -14.34 8.60 5.49
N TRP A 310 -15.62 9.00 5.61
CA TRP A 310 -16.22 10.03 4.75
C TRP A 310 -15.48 11.37 4.78
N LEU A 311 -14.93 11.74 5.94
CA LEU A 311 -14.21 13.00 6.11
C LEU A 311 -12.76 12.87 5.66
N SER A 312 -12.14 11.70 5.86
CA SER A 312 -10.82 11.37 5.30
C SER A 312 -10.83 11.48 3.78
N GLU A 313 -11.72 10.72 3.13
CA GLU A 313 -11.84 10.67 1.67
C GLU A 313 -12.32 11.99 1.10
N GLY A 314 -13.31 12.63 1.74
CA GLY A 314 -13.79 13.94 1.30
C GLY A 314 -12.72 15.04 1.35
N TYR A 315 -11.84 15.02 2.37
CA TYR A 315 -10.70 15.94 2.45
C TYR A 315 -9.66 15.64 1.36
N ALA A 316 -9.34 14.37 1.16
CA ALA A 316 -8.38 13.95 0.14
C ALA A 316 -8.86 14.30 -1.28
N ASP A 317 -10.15 14.10 -1.57
CA ASP A 317 -10.77 14.51 -2.83
C ASP A 317 -10.84 16.03 -3.00
N HIS A 318 -11.08 16.79 -1.93
CA HIS A 318 -10.99 18.25 -1.99
C HIS A 318 -9.59 18.71 -2.45
N VAL A 319 -8.52 18.09 -1.92
CA VAL A 319 -7.14 18.37 -2.35
C VAL A 319 -6.88 17.87 -3.78
N GLY A 320 -7.35 16.67 -4.11
CA GLY A 320 -7.18 16.06 -5.43
C GLY A 320 -7.86 16.86 -6.53
N TYR A 321 -9.17 17.10 -6.42
CA TYR A 321 -9.96 17.78 -7.44
C TYR A 321 -9.60 19.25 -7.63
N ALA A 322 -9.00 19.92 -6.64
CA ALA A 322 -8.42 21.25 -6.82
C ALA A 322 -7.39 21.30 -7.97
N ARG A 323 -6.78 20.16 -8.32
CA ARG A 323 -5.80 20.04 -9.42
C ARG A 323 -6.41 19.69 -10.77
N ALA A 324 -7.70 19.34 -10.81
CA ALA A 324 -8.32 18.88 -12.04
C ALA A 324 -8.39 19.99 -13.11
N GLY A 325 -8.42 21.26 -12.70
CA GLY A 325 -8.65 22.39 -13.62
C GLY A 325 -10.02 22.31 -14.33
N LEU A 326 -10.96 21.58 -13.73
CA LEU A 326 -12.29 21.34 -14.29
C LEU A 326 -13.36 21.96 -13.38
N PRO A 327 -14.49 22.44 -13.96
CA PRO A 327 -15.61 22.92 -13.17
C PRO A 327 -16.14 21.82 -12.25
N GLN A 328 -16.47 22.19 -11.01
CA GLN A 328 -16.97 21.26 -9.99
C GLN A 328 -18.16 20.43 -10.49
N ARG A 329 -19.08 21.02 -11.27
CA ARG A 329 -20.24 20.29 -11.83
C ARG A 329 -19.84 19.20 -12.81
N ALA A 330 -18.77 19.39 -13.57
CA ALA A 330 -18.27 18.38 -14.50
C ALA A 330 -17.69 17.19 -13.75
N LEU A 331 -16.95 17.45 -12.67
CA LEU A 331 -16.37 16.41 -11.81
C LEU A 331 -17.44 15.65 -11.03
N ALA A 332 -18.46 16.35 -10.51
CA ALA A 332 -19.57 15.76 -9.76
C ALA A 332 -20.69 15.19 -10.66
N ALA A 333 -20.54 15.17 -11.99
CA ALA A 333 -21.64 14.91 -12.91
C ALA A 333 -22.41 13.60 -12.63
N PRO A 334 -21.75 12.47 -12.30
CA PRO A 334 -22.46 11.23 -11.96
C PRO A 334 -23.29 11.35 -10.67
N LEU A 335 -22.76 11.98 -9.62
CA LEU A 335 -23.51 12.26 -8.39
C LEU A 335 -24.71 13.17 -8.67
N LEU A 336 -24.53 14.21 -9.50
CA LEU A 336 -25.62 15.12 -9.84
C LEU A 336 -26.68 14.43 -10.71
N ALA A 337 -26.32 13.42 -11.50
CA ALA A 337 -27.27 12.60 -12.23
C ALA A 337 -28.13 11.76 -11.27
N ALA A 338 -27.52 11.10 -10.28
CA ALA A 338 -28.24 10.37 -9.24
C ALA A 338 -29.19 11.30 -8.44
N VAL A 339 -28.77 12.54 -8.17
CA VAL A 339 -29.63 13.52 -7.51
C VAL A 339 -30.87 13.86 -8.36
N ARG A 340 -30.70 13.99 -9.69
CA ARG A 340 -31.81 14.27 -10.61
C ARG A 340 -32.76 13.09 -10.79
N SER A 341 -32.28 11.85 -10.68
CA SER A 341 -33.12 10.65 -10.77
C SER A 341 -33.87 10.33 -9.48
N GLY A 342 -33.60 11.05 -8.39
CA GLY A 342 -34.20 10.78 -7.08
C GLY A 342 -33.41 9.78 -6.23
N ASP A 343 -32.26 9.31 -6.72
CA ASP A 343 -31.37 8.35 -6.06
C ASP A 343 -30.28 9.05 -5.24
N ALA A 344 -30.55 10.26 -4.76
CA ALA A 344 -29.61 11.02 -3.95
C ALA A 344 -29.37 10.33 -2.60
N PRO A 345 -28.12 10.28 -2.10
CA PRO A 345 -27.84 9.88 -0.74
C PRO A 345 -28.65 10.71 0.28
N THR A 346 -29.30 10.03 1.22
CA THR A 346 -30.18 10.65 2.23
C THR A 346 -29.47 10.96 3.56
N ALA A 347 -28.28 10.40 3.75
CA ALA A 347 -27.40 10.62 4.90
C ALA A 347 -25.95 10.79 4.43
N LEU A 348 -25.12 11.42 5.26
CA LEU A 348 -23.67 11.44 5.02
C LEU A 348 -23.16 9.99 4.91
N PRO A 349 -22.22 9.71 3.98
CA PRO A 349 -21.68 8.36 3.81
C PRO A 349 -21.22 7.73 5.11
N GLY A 350 -21.65 6.50 5.36
CA GLY A 350 -21.11 5.65 6.41
C GLY A 350 -19.88 4.89 5.92
N ALA A 351 -19.16 4.26 6.85
CA ALA A 351 -17.97 3.47 6.54
C ALA A 351 -18.27 2.28 5.62
N ALA A 352 -19.41 1.61 5.82
CA ALA A 352 -19.83 0.49 4.97
C ALA A 352 -20.10 0.92 3.52
N ASP A 353 -20.58 2.17 3.31
CA ASP A 353 -20.84 2.70 1.97
C ASP A 353 -19.54 3.02 1.21
N LEU A 354 -18.42 3.18 1.93
CA LEU A 354 -17.11 3.51 1.37
C LEU A 354 -16.21 2.28 1.22
N ASP A 355 -16.70 1.08 1.57
CA ASP A 355 -15.98 -0.18 1.38
C ASP A 355 -16.07 -0.60 -0.11
N PRO A 356 -14.94 -0.60 -0.85
CA PRO A 356 -14.93 -1.01 -2.25
C PRO A 356 -15.33 -2.46 -2.47
N ALA A 357 -15.22 -3.30 -1.45
CA ALA A 357 -15.60 -4.71 -1.55
C ALA A 357 -17.11 -4.93 -1.61
N THR A 358 -17.93 -3.90 -1.30
CA THR A 358 -19.38 -4.09 -1.09
C THR A 358 -20.28 -3.11 -1.86
N SER A 359 -19.76 -2.11 -2.58
CA SER A 359 -20.59 -1.10 -3.25
C SER A 359 -19.97 -0.45 -4.50
N ASP A 360 -20.80 0.19 -5.35
CA ASP A 360 -20.33 1.16 -6.36
C ASP A 360 -19.91 2.46 -5.66
N VAL A 361 -18.73 2.39 -5.05
CA VAL A 361 -18.16 3.45 -4.21
C VAL A 361 -17.92 4.77 -4.96
N SER A 362 -17.95 4.78 -6.29
CA SER A 362 -17.72 5.99 -7.10
C SER A 362 -18.64 7.16 -6.71
N LEU A 363 -19.93 6.88 -6.48
CA LEU A 363 -20.90 7.88 -6.04
C LEU A 363 -20.69 8.31 -4.60
N VAL A 364 -20.26 7.38 -3.74
CA VAL A 364 -20.07 7.62 -2.31
C VAL A 364 -18.84 8.49 -2.05
N TYR A 365 -17.76 8.33 -2.82
CA TYR A 365 -16.59 9.22 -2.78
C TYR A 365 -16.97 10.63 -3.24
N LEU A 366 -17.70 10.76 -4.35
CA LEU A 366 -18.21 12.06 -4.78
C LEU A 366 -19.13 12.71 -3.73
N ALA A 367 -19.96 11.91 -3.04
CA ALA A 367 -20.80 12.37 -1.95
C ALA A 367 -19.98 12.88 -0.76
N SER A 368 -18.92 12.15 -0.36
CA SER A 368 -17.93 12.54 0.66
C SER A 368 -17.20 13.82 0.29
N TRP A 369 -16.75 13.96 -0.95
CA TRP A 369 -16.16 15.20 -1.47
C TRP A 369 -17.16 16.37 -1.34
N GLN A 370 -18.41 16.18 -1.75
CA GLN A 370 -19.42 17.25 -1.62
C GLN A 370 -19.78 17.56 -0.16
N ALA A 371 -19.62 16.62 0.77
CA ALA A 371 -19.73 16.89 2.20
C ALA A 371 -18.57 17.77 2.68
N ALA A 372 -17.33 17.48 2.28
CA ALA A 372 -16.18 18.32 2.56
C ALA A 372 -16.33 19.74 1.96
N GLU A 373 -16.81 19.86 0.73
CA GLU A 373 -17.12 21.16 0.11
C GLU A 373 -18.23 21.93 0.85
N THR A 374 -19.18 21.22 1.47
CA THR A 374 -20.20 21.85 2.32
C THR A 374 -19.55 22.43 3.59
N VAL A 375 -18.59 21.72 4.18
CA VAL A 375 -17.81 22.23 5.32
C VAL A 375 -16.97 23.44 4.92
N VAL A 376 -16.32 23.42 3.75
CA VAL A 376 -15.59 24.57 3.19
C VAL A 376 -16.54 25.76 3.02
N GLY A 377 -17.74 25.56 2.50
CA GLY A 377 -18.74 26.62 2.38
C GLY A 377 -19.17 27.23 3.72
N LEU A 378 -19.10 26.48 4.82
CA LEU A 378 -19.51 26.94 6.15
C LEU A 378 -18.39 27.61 6.95
N ARG A 379 -17.15 27.13 6.80
CA ARG A 379 -16.03 27.50 7.69
C ARG A 379 -14.69 27.68 6.95
N GLY A 380 -14.70 27.68 5.62
CA GLY A 380 -13.51 27.71 4.79
C GLY A 380 -12.64 26.45 4.92
N GLU A 381 -11.53 26.41 4.21
CA GLU A 381 -10.60 25.28 4.28
C GLU A 381 -9.98 25.09 5.67
N ALA A 382 -9.74 26.19 6.40
CA ALA A 382 -9.24 26.13 7.77
C ALA A 382 -10.23 25.40 8.69
N GLY A 383 -11.54 25.61 8.49
CA GLY A 383 -12.60 24.89 9.18
C GLY A 383 -12.65 23.40 8.82
N LEU A 384 -12.48 23.05 7.54
CA LEU A 384 -12.38 21.65 7.12
C LEU A 384 -11.19 20.94 7.79
N ARG A 385 -10.01 21.57 7.78
CA ARG A 385 -8.81 21.03 8.47
C ARG A 385 -9.00 20.94 9.98
N ALA A 386 -9.68 21.91 10.59
CA ALA A 386 -10.02 21.86 12.01
C ALA A 386 -10.96 20.69 12.33
N LEU A 387 -11.95 20.44 11.46
CA LEU A 387 -12.86 19.31 11.61
C LEU A 387 -12.13 17.96 11.46
N VAL A 388 -11.26 17.81 10.45
CA VAL A 388 -10.42 16.60 10.27
C VAL A 388 -9.64 16.27 11.54
N ARG A 389 -9.02 17.28 12.19
CA ARG A 389 -8.32 17.08 13.46
C ARG A 389 -9.25 16.73 14.61
N ALA A 390 -10.38 17.43 14.72
CA ALA A 390 -11.30 17.28 15.83
C ALA A 390 -12.10 15.98 15.78
N CYS A 391 -12.25 15.39 14.60
CA CYS A 391 -12.94 14.12 14.39
C CYS A 391 -12.03 12.90 14.54
N ALA A 392 -10.72 13.07 14.65
CA ALA A 392 -9.78 11.97 14.66
C ALA A 392 -9.79 11.16 15.96
N ASP A 393 -9.76 9.84 15.83
CA ASP A 393 -9.68 8.91 16.95
C ASP A 393 -8.76 7.74 16.62
N ARG A 394 -8.01 7.25 17.61
CA ARG A 394 -7.09 6.11 17.46
C ARG A 394 -7.78 4.75 17.59
N ARG A 395 -9.02 4.72 18.09
CA ARG A 395 -9.80 3.50 18.35
C ARG A 395 -10.61 3.04 17.13
N GLY A 396 -10.30 3.58 15.96
CA GLY A 396 -10.92 3.22 14.68
C GLY A 396 -12.21 3.98 14.38
N GLU A 397 -12.82 3.60 13.25
CA GLU A 397 -13.91 4.31 12.57
C GLU A 397 -15.10 4.64 13.47
N GLN A 398 -15.61 3.66 14.24
CA GLN A 398 -16.79 3.90 15.10
C GLN A 398 -16.51 4.94 16.20
N ALA A 399 -15.29 4.95 16.74
CA ALA A 399 -14.90 5.94 17.73
C ALA A 399 -14.70 7.31 17.07
N ALA A 400 -14.11 7.35 15.89
CA ALA A 400 -13.98 8.56 15.08
C ALA A 400 -15.35 9.17 14.77
N GLU A 401 -16.37 8.38 14.42
CA GLU A 401 -17.72 8.87 14.14
C GLU A 401 -18.39 9.48 15.38
N ARG A 402 -18.22 8.87 16.55
CA ARG A 402 -18.70 9.44 17.84
C ARG A 402 -17.98 10.73 18.18
N THR A 403 -16.65 10.73 18.06
CA THR A 403 -15.80 11.92 18.28
C THR A 403 -16.20 13.04 17.32
N CYS A 404 -16.46 12.73 16.05
CA CYS A 404 -16.89 13.70 15.06
C CYS A 404 -18.27 14.27 15.34
N THR A 405 -19.22 13.44 15.74
CA THR A 405 -20.57 13.87 16.16
C THR A 405 -20.49 14.92 17.28
N ALA A 406 -19.60 14.74 18.25
CA ALA A 406 -19.37 15.71 19.31
C ALA A 406 -18.57 16.97 18.87
N ALA A 407 -17.76 16.86 17.82
CA ALA A 407 -16.95 17.96 17.29
C ALA A 407 -17.77 18.92 16.39
N LEU A 408 -18.75 18.41 15.65
CA LEU A 408 -19.54 19.18 14.68
C LEU A 408 -20.13 20.48 15.26
N PRO A 409 -20.85 20.50 16.41
CA PRO A 409 -21.40 21.74 16.96
C PRO A 409 -20.32 22.74 17.40
N ARG A 410 -19.14 22.25 17.81
CA ARG A 410 -18.04 23.10 18.28
C ARG A 410 -17.32 23.78 17.10
N VAL A 411 -17.03 23.02 16.05
CA VAL A 411 -16.26 23.47 14.89
C VAL A 411 -17.17 24.16 13.86
N LEU A 412 -18.29 23.53 13.53
CA LEU A 412 -19.19 24.00 12.47
C LEU A 412 -20.38 24.81 12.96
N ARG A 413 -20.67 24.82 14.28
CA ARG A 413 -21.90 25.41 14.86
C ARG A 413 -23.20 24.76 14.35
N VAL A 414 -23.10 23.52 13.90
CA VAL A 414 -24.21 22.70 13.41
C VAL A 414 -23.97 21.27 13.89
N ASP A 415 -25.03 20.53 14.15
CA ASP A 415 -24.98 19.10 14.44
C ASP A 415 -24.93 18.26 13.14
N ARG A 416 -24.93 16.93 13.27
CA ARG A 416 -24.89 16.01 12.12
C ARG A 416 -26.09 16.22 11.21
N ASP A 417 -27.30 16.32 11.74
CA ASP A 417 -28.51 16.54 10.94
C ASP A 417 -28.48 17.88 10.22
N GLY A 418 -28.00 18.93 10.91
CA GLY A 418 -27.80 20.25 10.33
C GLY A 418 -26.73 20.29 9.24
N LEU A 419 -25.69 19.46 9.32
CA LEU A 419 -24.72 19.28 8.24
C LEU A 419 -25.36 18.52 7.07
N THR A 420 -26.05 17.41 7.33
CA THR A 420 -26.74 16.60 6.31
C THR A 420 -27.73 17.43 5.50
N ARG A 421 -28.60 18.22 6.16
CA ARG A 421 -29.56 19.10 5.46
C ARG A 421 -28.87 20.11 4.54
N ARG A 422 -27.76 20.71 4.99
CA ARG A 422 -27.02 21.70 4.18
C ARG A 422 -26.31 21.06 3.00
N TRP A 423 -25.78 19.86 3.20
CA TRP A 423 -25.15 19.08 2.15
C TRP A 423 -26.17 18.64 1.10
N GLN A 424 -27.33 18.10 1.50
CA GLN A 424 -28.43 17.78 0.58
C GLN A 424 -28.90 19.02 -0.20
N ALA A 425 -29.08 20.15 0.48
CA ALA A 425 -29.43 21.40 -0.19
C ALA A 425 -28.35 21.85 -1.19
N ARG A 426 -27.06 21.62 -0.91
CA ARG A 426 -25.96 21.87 -1.84
C ARG A 426 -26.08 20.97 -3.08
N LEU A 427 -26.29 19.67 -2.89
CA LEU A 427 -26.46 18.71 -3.98
C LEU A 427 -27.63 19.11 -4.89
N GLN A 428 -28.77 19.46 -4.30
CA GLN A 428 -29.94 19.91 -5.06
C GLN A 428 -29.68 21.20 -5.84
N ARG A 429 -28.99 22.19 -5.25
CA ARG A 429 -28.60 23.42 -5.96
C ARG A 429 -27.67 23.13 -7.14
N LEU A 430 -26.68 22.26 -6.96
CA LEU A 430 -25.74 21.88 -8.02
C LEU A 430 -26.44 21.10 -9.15
N ALA A 431 -27.43 20.29 -8.82
CA ALA A 431 -28.20 19.49 -9.77
C ALA A 431 -29.25 20.31 -10.54
N GLY A 432 -29.91 21.27 -9.88
CA GLY A 432 -31.01 22.07 -10.44
C GLY A 432 -30.58 23.34 -11.19
N THR A 433 -29.31 23.72 -11.11
CA THR A 433 -28.79 24.81 -11.94
C THR A 433 -28.39 24.26 -13.30
N ALA A 434 -29.30 24.30 -14.27
CA ALA A 434 -28.93 24.19 -15.68
C ALA A 434 -28.07 25.41 -16.04
N GLY A 435 -26.84 25.16 -16.46
CA GLY A 435 -25.93 26.17 -17.01
C GLY A 435 -25.50 25.70 -18.38
#